data_AF-A0AAV9Q6W6-F1
#
_entry.id   AF-A0AAV9Q6W6-F1
#
_cell.length_a   1.000
_cell.length_b   1.000
_cell.length_c   1.000
_cell.angle_alpha   90.00
_cell.angle_beta   90.00
_cell.angle_gamma   90.00
#
_symmetry.space_group_name_H-M   'P 1'
#
loop_
_entity.id
_entity.type
_entity.pdbx_description
1 polymer ?
#
loop_
_entity_poly.entity_id
_entity_poly.type
_entity_poly.pdbx_seq_one_letter_code
_entity_poly.pdbx_strand_id
1 'polypeptide(L)'
;MPSTTITAAAASTTLNLTAASSSTAAEDQDIYDEIEIEDMTYDSNLQIYHYPCPCGDRFEIAIADLRDGQDVAVCPSCSLMIRVIFDEADLPAEEDEVQQQEEKS
;
A
#
# COMPACT_ATOMS: atom_id res chain seq x y z
N MET A 1 -31.36 46.19 52.12
CA MET A 1 -31.35 44.89 51.41
C MET A 1 -30.57 45.08 50.12
N PRO A 2 -29.45 44.37 49.93
CA PRO A 2 -28.43 44.65 48.92
C PRO A 2 -28.66 43.89 47.60
N SER A 3 -27.84 44.26 46.61
CA SER A 3 -27.44 43.48 45.43
C SER A 3 -28.27 43.64 44.16
N THR A 4 -27.79 44.55 43.30
CA THR A 4 -27.68 44.23 41.87
C THR A 4 -26.32 44.71 41.40
N THR A 5 -25.36 43.80 41.47
CA THR A 5 -24.01 43.95 40.93
C THR A 5 -24.11 43.96 39.41
N ILE A 6 -23.60 45.02 38.79
CA ILE A 6 -23.53 45.15 37.34
C ILE A 6 -22.38 44.28 36.84
N THR A 7 -22.75 43.37 35.93
CA THR A 7 -21.91 42.39 35.25
C THR A 7 -20.76 43.04 34.46
N ALA A 8 -19.58 42.45 34.58
CA ALA A 8 -18.37 42.73 33.81
C ALA A 8 -18.42 42.12 32.40
N ALA A 9 -17.73 42.73 31.43
CA ALA A 9 -16.59 42.13 30.72
C ALA A 9 -16.22 42.96 29.49
N ALA A 10 -14.93 43.29 29.41
CA ALA A 10 -14.29 44.03 28.35
C ALA A 10 -13.67 43.10 27.29
N ALA A 11 -13.28 43.72 26.18
CA ALA A 11 -12.31 43.29 25.17
C ALA A 11 -12.78 42.28 24.10
N SER A 12 -13.37 42.87 23.06
CA SER A 12 -13.05 42.48 21.68
C SER A 12 -11.54 42.52 21.48
N THR A 13 -10.91 41.42 21.13
CA THR A 13 -9.93 41.36 20.02
C THR A 13 -9.79 39.92 19.58
N THR A 14 -10.05 39.79 18.30
CA THR A 14 -9.99 38.66 17.39
C THR A 14 -8.59 38.03 17.33
N LEU A 15 -8.57 36.75 16.94
CA LEU A 15 -7.49 36.03 16.24
C LEU A 15 -6.34 35.49 17.11
N ASN A 16 -6.37 34.18 17.36
CA ASN A 16 -5.47 33.30 16.61
C ASN A 16 -6.04 31.89 16.56
N LEU A 17 -6.65 31.62 15.40
CA LEU A 17 -7.14 30.33 14.96
C LEU A 17 -5.94 29.38 14.88
N THR A 18 -6.04 28.28 15.60
CA THR A 18 -5.08 27.18 15.61
C THR A 18 -4.87 26.63 14.21
N ALA A 19 -3.89 27.18 13.50
CA ALA A 19 -3.31 26.62 12.29
C ALA A 19 -2.08 25.79 12.69
N ALA A 20 -2.33 24.53 13.00
CA ALA A 20 -1.36 23.45 12.84
C ALA A 20 -2.13 22.20 12.41
N SER A 21 -2.83 22.33 11.29
CA SER A 21 -3.01 21.19 10.39
C SER A 21 -1.62 20.79 9.92
N SER A 22 -1.13 19.69 10.42
CA SER A 22 -0.21 18.83 9.68
C SER A 22 -0.58 17.41 10.03
N SER A 23 -1.76 17.05 9.52
CA SER A 23 -2.09 15.67 9.19
C SER A 23 -0.92 15.09 8.41
N THR A 24 -0.03 14.41 9.11
CA THR A 24 0.86 13.40 8.54
C THR A 24 0.48 12.07 9.19
N ALA A 25 -0.82 11.78 9.17
CA ALA A 25 -1.30 10.43 8.95
C ALA A 25 -1.28 10.22 7.43
N ALA A 26 -0.09 10.31 6.84
CA ALA A 26 0.11 10.01 5.43
C ALA A 26 0.48 8.54 5.37
N GLU A 27 -0.55 7.75 5.09
CA GLU A 27 -0.48 6.56 4.23
C GLU A 27 0.24 5.35 4.83
N ASP A 28 -0.13 5.00 6.06
CA ASP A 28 -0.19 3.59 6.44
C ASP A 28 -1.54 3.06 5.92
N GLN A 29 -1.61 1.82 5.42
CA GLN A 29 -2.84 1.00 5.27
C GLN A 29 -3.57 0.94 3.91
N ASP A 30 -2.87 0.57 2.84
CA ASP A 30 -3.52 -0.21 1.75
C ASP A 30 -2.82 -1.57 1.50
N ILE A 31 -2.04 -2.05 2.48
CA ILE A 31 -1.51 -3.42 2.47
C ILE A 31 -2.46 -4.31 3.24
N TYR A 32 -3.07 -5.26 2.53
CA TYR A 32 -4.09 -6.16 3.05
C TYR A 32 -3.48 -7.28 3.91
N ASP A 33 -2.35 -7.85 3.48
CA ASP A 33 -1.64 -8.89 4.21
C ASP A 33 -0.16 -8.94 3.78
N GLU A 34 0.65 -9.61 4.60
CA GLU A 34 2.06 -9.92 4.31
C GLU A 34 2.17 -11.43 4.05
N ILE A 35 2.59 -11.79 2.84
CA ILE A 35 2.64 -13.18 2.37
C ILE A 35 4.09 -13.53 2.03
N GLU A 36 4.55 -14.71 2.42
CA GLU A 36 5.87 -15.20 2.07
C GLU A 36 5.90 -15.70 0.63
N ILE A 37 7.01 -15.47 -0.07
CA ILE A 37 7.15 -15.88 -1.47
C ILE A 37 7.01 -17.41 -1.68
N GLU A 38 7.29 -18.19 -0.64
CA GLU A 38 7.11 -19.65 -0.61
C GLU A 38 5.63 -20.10 -0.75
N ASP A 39 4.69 -19.27 -0.32
CA ASP A 39 3.25 -19.52 -0.41
C ASP A 39 2.66 -19.07 -1.76
N MET A 40 3.43 -18.35 -2.57
CA MET A 40 3.01 -17.92 -3.91
C MET A 40 3.33 -18.98 -4.96
N THR A 41 2.51 -19.03 -6.00
CA THR A 41 2.78 -19.91 -7.15
C THR A 41 3.62 -19.16 -8.17
N TYR A 42 4.83 -19.66 -8.44
CA TYR A 42 5.71 -19.11 -9.47
C TYR A 42 5.40 -19.68 -10.85
N ASP A 43 5.21 -18.81 -11.85
CA ASP A 43 5.16 -19.19 -13.25
C ASP A 43 6.50 -18.89 -13.94
N SER A 44 7.24 -19.93 -14.31
CA SER A 44 8.55 -19.80 -14.96
C SER A 44 8.49 -19.26 -16.38
N ASN A 45 7.34 -19.33 -17.06
CA ASN A 45 7.21 -18.85 -18.44
C ASN A 45 6.99 -17.34 -18.48
N LEU A 46 6.23 -16.83 -17.51
CA LEU A 46 5.90 -15.41 -17.39
C LEU A 46 6.79 -14.69 -16.37
N GLN A 47 7.54 -15.43 -15.56
CA GLN A 47 8.36 -14.92 -14.46
C GLN A 47 7.55 -14.08 -13.46
N ILE A 48 6.32 -14.51 -13.18
CA ILE A 48 5.39 -13.87 -12.25
C ILE A 48 5.03 -14.81 -11.10
N TYR A 49 4.84 -14.23 -9.92
CA TYR A 49 4.26 -14.90 -8.77
C TYR A 49 2.78 -14.55 -8.66
N HIS A 50 1.95 -15.55 -8.42
CA HIS A 50 0.52 -15.37 -8.26
C HIS A 50 -0.03 -16.03 -7.00
N TYR A 51 -1.03 -15.39 -6.39
CA TYR A 51 -1.65 -15.84 -5.15
C TYR A 51 -3.18 -15.68 -5.20
N PRO A 52 -3.98 -16.67 -4.74
CA PRO A 52 -5.44 -16.59 -4.78
C PRO A 52 -5.97 -15.46 -3.89
N CYS A 53 -6.68 -14.50 -4.48
CA CYS A 53 -7.29 -13.38 -3.77
C CYS A 53 -8.68 -13.79 -3.23
N PRO A 54 -9.05 -13.38 -2.00
CA PRO A 54 -10.36 -13.72 -1.40
C PRO A 54 -11.57 -13.17 -2.17
N CYS A 55 -11.37 -12.26 -3.11
CA CYS A 55 -12.45 -11.75 -3.96
C CYS A 55 -12.78 -12.64 -5.17
N GLY A 56 -11.97 -13.68 -5.44
CA GLY A 56 -12.19 -14.64 -6.53
C GLY A 56 -11.20 -14.54 -7.70
N ASP A 57 -10.33 -13.52 -7.72
CA ASP A 57 -9.23 -13.37 -8.68
C ASP A 57 -7.88 -13.75 -8.07
N ARG A 58 -6.76 -13.34 -8.68
CA ARG A 58 -5.41 -13.60 -8.22
C ARG A 58 -4.61 -12.30 -8.14
N PHE A 59 -3.74 -12.21 -7.13
CA PHE A 59 -2.66 -11.23 -7.12
C PHE A 59 -1.58 -11.69 -8.10
N GLU A 60 -0.90 -10.73 -8.72
CA GLU A 60 0.18 -10.98 -9.65
C GLU A 60 1.31 -9.95 -9.44
N ILE A 61 2.55 -10.42 -9.44
CA ILE A 61 3.76 -9.60 -9.26
C ILE A 61 4.93 -10.21 -10.04
N ALA A 62 5.75 -9.38 -10.69
CA ALA A 62 6.90 -9.87 -11.43
C ALA A 62 8.11 -10.11 -10.53
N ILE A 63 8.92 -11.10 -10.86
CA ILE A 63 10.21 -11.32 -10.17
C ILE A 63 11.18 -10.16 -10.35
N ALA A 64 11.10 -9.45 -11.48
CA ALA A 64 11.90 -8.25 -11.74
C ALA A 64 11.58 -7.14 -10.72
N ASP A 65 10.29 -6.92 -10.44
CA ASP A 65 9.85 -5.93 -9.45
C ASP A 65 10.33 -6.30 -8.04
N LEU A 66 10.26 -7.59 -7.67
CA LEU A 66 10.81 -8.08 -6.41
C LEU A 66 12.32 -7.79 -6.30
N ARG A 67 13.08 -7.92 -7.39
CA ARG A 67 14.52 -7.61 -7.42
C ARG A 67 14.82 -6.12 -7.29
N ASP A 68 13.97 -5.27 -7.84
CA ASP A 68 14.06 -3.81 -7.69
C ASP A 68 13.64 -3.34 -6.28
N GLY A 69 13.22 -4.26 -5.40
CA GLY A 69 12.77 -3.96 -4.04
C GLY A 69 11.30 -3.53 -3.98
N GLN A 70 10.54 -3.84 -5.02
CA GLN A 70 9.10 -3.59 -5.11
C GLN A 70 8.35 -4.88 -4.77
N ASP A 71 8.10 -5.09 -3.48
CA ASP A 71 7.40 -6.24 -2.89
C ASP A 71 5.86 -6.14 -2.91
N VAL A 72 5.27 -5.31 -3.77
CA VAL A 72 3.82 -5.04 -3.72
C VAL A 72 3.09 -5.77 -4.83
N ALA A 73 2.34 -6.82 -4.49
CA ALA A 73 1.51 -7.52 -5.45
C ALA A 73 0.10 -6.90 -5.48
N VAL A 74 -0.42 -6.71 -6.68
CA VAL A 74 -1.68 -5.98 -6.90
C VAL A 74 -2.73 -6.93 -7.51
N CYS A 75 -3.97 -6.86 -7.03
CA CYS A 75 -5.08 -7.59 -7.65
C CYS A 75 -5.84 -6.67 -8.62
N PRO A 76 -5.99 -7.04 -9.91
CA PRO A 76 -6.63 -6.20 -10.93
C PRO A 76 -8.13 -5.98 -10.67
N SER A 77 -8.78 -6.87 -9.93
CA SER A 77 -10.22 -6.81 -9.69
C SER A 77 -10.60 -6.08 -8.41
N CYS A 78 -9.70 -6.06 -7.43
CA CYS A 78 -10.07 -5.74 -6.04
C CYS A 78 -9.30 -4.53 -5.52
N SER A 79 -8.36 -3.98 -6.29
CA SER A 79 -7.46 -2.86 -5.92
C SER A 79 -6.69 -3.06 -4.61
N LEU A 80 -6.83 -4.23 -3.99
CA LEU A 80 -6.08 -4.63 -2.81
C LEU A 80 -4.63 -4.84 -3.23
N MET A 81 -3.74 -4.48 -2.31
CA MET A 81 -2.32 -4.70 -2.44
C MET A 81 -1.86 -5.58 -1.27
N ILE A 82 -0.95 -6.51 -1.53
CA ILE A 82 -0.32 -7.34 -0.49
C ILE A 82 1.19 -7.12 -0.55
N ARG A 83 1.87 -7.30 0.59
CA ARG A 83 3.32 -7.25 0.67
C ARG A 83 3.89 -8.65 0.59
N VAL A 84 4.86 -8.85 -0.28
CA VAL A 84 5.54 -10.13 -0.47
C VAL A 84 6.85 -10.10 0.30
N ILE A 85 6.96 -10.94 1.33
CA ILE A 85 8.21 -11.10 2.07
C ILE A 85 9.08 -12.11 1.29
N PHE A 86 10.25 -11.67 0.88
CA PHE A 86 11.24 -12.49 0.18
C PHE A 86 12.64 -12.28 0.76
N ASP A 87 13.47 -13.31 0.68
CA ASP A 87 14.90 -13.24 0.96
C ASP A 87 15.69 -13.29 -0.35
N GLU A 88 16.80 -12.56 -0.43
CA GLU A 88 17.71 -12.56 -1.59
C GLU A 88 18.24 -13.97 -1.94
N ALA A 89 18.25 -14.87 -0.95
CA ALA A 89 18.68 -16.26 -1.12
C ALA A 89 17.60 -17.17 -1.75
N ASP A 90 16.34 -16.75 -1.72
CA ASP A 90 15.19 -17.52 -2.21
C ASP A 90 14.83 -17.17 -3.66
N LEU A 91 15.27 -16.00 -4.12
CA LEU A 91 15.07 -15.58 -5.51
C LEU A 91 16.00 -16.38 -6.45
N PRO A 92 15.46 -17.13 -7.43
CA PRO A 92 16.28 -17.86 -8.40
C PRO A 92 17.04 -16.87 -9.28
N ALA A 93 18.37 -16.78 -9.13
CA ALA A 93 19.27 -15.89 -9.89
C ALA A 93 18.91 -15.86 -11.38
N GLU A 94 18.83 -14.67 -11.98
CA GLU A 94 18.41 -14.48 -13.36
C GLU A 94 19.33 -15.25 -14.31
N GLU A 95 18.80 -16.33 -14.88
CA GLU A 95 19.07 -16.66 -16.26
C GLU A 95 18.11 -15.78 -17.06
N ASP A 96 18.61 -14.67 -17.58
CA ASP A 96 17.96 -13.85 -18.59
C ASP A 96 17.38 -14.71 -19.73
N GLU A 97 16.43 -14.12 -20.49
CA GLU A 97 15.83 -14.60 -21.75
C GLU A 97 14.58 -15.51 -21.54
N VAL A 98 13.37 -15.23 -22.03
CA VAL A 98 12.96 -14.63 -23.32
C VAL A 98 11.45 -14.27 -23.33
N GLN A 99 11.08 -13.32 -24.22
CA GLN A 99 9.83 -13.25 -25.02
C GLN A 99 8.62 -12.43 -24.52
N GLN A 100 8.69 -11.14 -24.87
CA GLN A 100 7.54 -10.35 -25.32
C GLN A 100 6.87 -11.02 -26.55
N GLN A 101 5.54 -10.84 -26.69
CA GLN A 101 4.66 -11.00 -27.88
C GLN A 101 3.77 -12.26 -27.91
N GLU A 102 2.46 -12.10 -27.62
CA GLU A 102 1.33 -12.48 -28.50
C GLU A 102 -0.01 -12.35 -27.75
N GLU A 103 -0.68 -11.20 -27.83
CA GLU A 103 -2.15 -11.18 -28.03
C GLU A 103 -2.58 -9.82 -28.64
N LYS A 104 -2.14 -9.59 -29.87
CA LYS A 104 -2.82 -8.71 -30.80
C LYS A 104 -3.01 -9.49 -32.09
N SER A 105 -4.04 -10.34 -32.12
CA SER A 105 -4.57 -10.89 -33.36
C SER A 105 -5.88 -10.22 -33.73
#